data_AF-A0A0D2L0P5-F1
#
_entry.id   AF-A0A0D2L0P5-F1
#
_cell.length_a   1.000
_cell.length_b   1.000
_cell.length_c   1.000
_cell.angle_alpha   90.00
_cell.angle_beta   90.00
_cell.angle_gamma   90.00
#
_symmetry.space_group_name_H-M   'P 1'
#
loop_
_entity.id
_entity.type
_entity.pdbx_description
1 polymer ?
#
loop_
_entity_poly.entity_id
_entity_poly.type
_entity_poly.pdbx_seq_one_letter_code
_entity_poly.pdbx_strand_id
1 'polypeptide(L)'
;MAAASDKARFFLEQSVPELKEYERKGIFSAEEITSIARKRSDFEHKINARGSTPADFARYAEFEMNVDALRRKRVKRLGIKSTAHNGRRRIFFVFDRGTRKHPGDIGLWMEAIDFARKQKAYKKLQEMLTQVLRLHPTKSDLWIHAAQYAMEENGDVTEARSYMQRGLRFCKGSRAMWLEYARLEMSYIAKIHLRREVLGINPGNTDQPGPLDQGDADENSLRFPRLTAMDISPNSEHDDVDTAALQKLESTPAMNGAIPVAIFDAAMAQFHDTKFGWDFFNMLLEYDEIPACGKVADHVATFLLKEHPQSWSSQACHIQLPLVSISPTSPNFPSALRNMLARLKEARRKSNSQELVGWAKESLGKILQTSDLDPAIRTVVDSVIKSLGVPESA
;
A
#
# COMPACT_ATOMS: atom_id res chain seq x y z
N MET A 1 43.79 15.87 -1.09
CA MET A 1 42.96 16.45 -0.02
C MET A 1 42.54 17.89 -0.30
N ALA A 2 43.37 18.72 -0.96
CA ALA A 2 43.02 20.10 -1.34
C ALA A 2 41.65 20.25 -2.03
N ALA A 3 41.39 19.53 -3.12
CA ALA A 3 40.13 19.64 -3.87
C ALA A 3 38.86 19.26 -3.08
N ALA A 4 38.94 18.43 -2.04
CA ALA A 4 37.79 18.10 -1.20
C ALA A 4 37.52 19.20 -0.16
N SER A 5 38.59 19.81 0.36
CA SER A 5 38.51 20.96 1.25
C SER A 5 37.98 22.20 0.53
N ASP A 6 38.40 22.42 -0.72
CA ASP A 6 37.93 23.55 -1.54
C ASP A 6 36.44 23.43 -1.87
N LYS A 7 35.98 22.20 -2.18
CA LYS A 7 34.55 21.91 -2.37
C LYS A 7 33.73 22.10 -1.10
N ALA A 8 34.24 21.65 0.05
CA ALA A 8 33.57 21.87 1.33
C ALA A 8 33.44 23.36 1.64
N ARG A 9 34.51 24.13 1.42
CA ARG A 9 34.51 25.59 1.60
C ARG A 9 33.47 26.27 0.71
N PHE A 10 33.39 25.90 -0.57
CA PHE A 10 32.39 26.42 -1.50
C PHE A 10 30.95 26.21 -1.02
N PHE A 11 30.60 25.01 -0.53
CA PHE A 11 29.24 24.73 -0.02
C PHE A 11 28.95 25.44 1.31
N LEU A 12 29.97 25.65 2.15
CA LEU A 12 29.84 26.44 3.38
C LEU A 12 29.59 27.91 3.07
N GLU A 13 30.30 28.49 2.09
CA GLU A 13 30.08 29.86 1.64
C GLU A 13 28.65 30.07 1.10
N GLN A 14 28.11 29.08 0.39
CA GLN A 14 26.71 29.09 -0.06
C GLN A 14 25.69 29.09 1.11
N SER A 15 26.10 28.65 2.30
CA SER A 15 25.26 28.64 3.51
C SER A 15 25.27 29.93 4.32
N VAL A 16 26.24 30.82 4.07
CA VAL A 16 26.43 32.05 4.85
C VAL A 16 25.24 33.00 4.75
N PRO A 17 24.63 33.26 3.56
CA PRO A 17 23.48 34.15 3.47
C PRO A 17 22.27 33.68 4.30
N GLU A 18 22.04 32.37 4.34
CA GLU A 18 20.98 31.74 5.14
C GLU A 18 21.21 31.96 6.64
N LEU A 19 22.43 31.73 7.12
CA LEU A 19 22.78 31.92 8.54
C LEU A 19 22.71 33.39 8.95
N LYS A 20 23.15 34.32 8.09
CA LYS A 20 23.01 35.77 8.33
C LYS A 20 21.55 36.22 8.40
N GLU A 21 20.67 35.62 7.59
CA GLU A 21 19.23 35.91 7.68
C GLU A 21 18.67 35.46 9.03
N TYR A 22 19.10 34.29 9.52
CA TYR A 22 18.66 33.74 10.80
C TYR A 22 19.12 34.59 12.00
N GLU A 23 20.34 35.12 11.95
CA GLU A 23 20.87 36.06 12.94
C GLU A 23 20.09 37.36 12.95
N ARG A 24 19.94 38.00 11.78
CA ARG A 24 19.23 39.29 11.64
C ARG A 24 17.79 39.21 12.12
N LYS A 25 17.13 38.06 11.93
CA LYS A 25 15.74 37.84 12.36
C LYS A 25 15.61 37.33 13.80
N GLY A 26 16.72 37.16 14.52
CA GLY A 26 16.72 36.66 15.90
C GLY A 26 16.16 35.25 16.04
N ILE A 27 16.22 34.43 14.98
CA ILE A 27 15.73 33.05 15.01
C ILE A 27 16.71 32.16 15.79
N PHE A 28 18.01 32.43 15.64
CA PHE A 28 19.10 31.75 16.34
C PHE A 28 20.06 32.80 16.91
N SER A 29 20.69 32.48 18.05
CA SER A 29 21.76 33.30 18.62
C SER A 29 23.06 33.14 17.84
N ALA A 30 24.00 34.08 17.99
CA ALA A 30 25.31 34.00 17.35
C ALA A 30 26.09 32.72 17.76
N GLU A 31 25.96 32.29 19.01
CA GLU A 31 26.56 31.06 19.53
C GLU A 31 25.96 29.81 18.86
N GLU A 32 24.64 29.76 18.72
CA GLU A 32 23.94 28.66 18.04
C GLU A 32 24.32 28.60 16.56
N ILE A 33 24.43 29.75 15.90
CA ILE A 33 24.84 29.85 14.49
C ILE A 33 26.27 29.32 14.32
N THR A 34 27.17 29.66 15.25
CA THR A 34 28.55 29.15 15.22
C THR A 34 28.57 27.63 15.44
N SER A 35 27.73 27.11 16.34
CA SER A 35 27.58 25.66 16.53
C SER A 35 27.02 24.97 15.28
N ILE A 36 26.02 25.55 14.61
CA ILE A 36 25.44 25.02 13.37
C ILE A 36 26.49 25.05 12.26
N ALA A 37 27.23 26.16 12.10
CA ALA A 37 28.27 26.31 11.10
C ALA A 37 29.41 25.30 11.30
N ARG A 38 29.83 25.06 12.55
CA ARG A 38 30.83 24.04 12.89
C ARG A 38 30.37 22.64 12.50
N LYS A 39 29.16 22.23 12.92
CA LYS A 39 28.59 20.92 12.55
C LYS A 39 28.43 20.75 11.03
N ARG A 40 27.99 21.81 10.33
CA ARG A 40 27.93 21.80 8.86
C ARG A 40 29.31 21.61 8.23
N SER A 41 30.33 22.26 8.76
CA SER A 41 31.71 22.10 8.29
C SER A 41 32.20 20.67 8.45
N ASP A 42 31.96 20.06 9.62
CA ASP A 42 32.33 18.66 9.88
C ASP A 42 31.65 17.70 8.89
N PHE A 43 30.35 17.87 8.66
CA PHE A 43 29.61 17.06 7.69
C PHE A 43 30.08 17.31 6.25
N GLU A 44 30.31 18.56 5.83
CA GLU A 44 30.79 18.87 4.48
C GLU A 44 32.18 18.28 4.22
N HIS A 45 33.08 18.30 5.19
CA HIS A 45 34.38 17.61 5.06
C HIS A 45 34.20 16.10 4.96
N LYS A 46 33.29 15.52 5.75
CA LYS A 46 33.03 14.09 5.75
C LYS A 46 32.43 13.58 4.44
N ILE A 47 31.41 14.24 3.90
CA ILE A 47 30.76 13.82 2.64
C ILE A 47 31.63 14.07 1.40
N ASN A 48 32.52 15.07 1.46
CA ASN A 48 33.50 15.35 0.39
C ASN A 48 34.75 14.48 0.49
N ALA A 49 34.95 13.75 1.59
CA ALA A 49 36.04 12.78 1.71
C ALA A 49 35.89 11.64 0.68
N ARG A 50 37.03 11.00 0.36
CA ARG A 50 37.08 9.89 -0.60
C ARG A 50 36.30 8.65 -0.13
N GLY A 51 36.21 8.43 1.18
CA GLY A 51 35.53 7.29 1.80
C GLY A 51 34.17 7.62 2.43
N SER A 52 33.42 8.58 1.88
CA SER A 52 32.09 8.88 2.43
C SER A 52 31.15 7.68 2.27
N THR A 53 30.31 7.45 3.27
CA THR A 53 29.30 6.39 3.26
C THR A 53 27.89 6.96 3.03
N PRO A 54 26.91 6.18 2.53
CA PRO A 54 25.52 6.61 2.46
C PRO A 54 24.97 7.08 3.81
N ALA A 55 25.37 6.41 4.90
CA ALA A 55 25.01 6.77 6.27
C ALA A 55 25.55 8.15 6.70
N ASP A 56 26.62 8.67 6.08
CA ASP A 56 27.09 10.04 6.33
C ASP A 56 26.15 11.08 5.71
N PHE A 57 25.59 10.79 4.53
CA PHE A 57 24.59 11.63 3.91
C PHE A 57 23.26 11.59 4.66
N ALA A 58 22.82 10.40 5.09
CA ALA A 58 21.61 10.23 5.90
C ALA A 58 21.69 11.05 7.21
N ARG A 59 22.80 10.93 7.96
CA ARG A 59 23.02 11.72 9.19
C ARG A 59 23.08 13.21 8.95
N TYR A 60 23.68 13.65 7.84
CA TYR A 60 23.70 15.07 7.51
C TYR A 60 22.29 15.57 7.15
N ALA A 61 21.52 14.80 6.39
CA ALA A 61 20.14 15.12 6.07
C ALA A 61 19.28 15.19 7.34
N GLU A 62 19.40 14.23 8.26
CA GLU A 62 18.72 14.22 9.55
C GLU A 62 19.08 15.46 10.40
N PHE A 63 20.36 15.83 10.46
CA PHE A 63 20.80 17.05 11.13
C PHE A 63 20.12 18.30 10.53
N GLU A 64 20.10 18.44 9.20
CA GLU A 64 19.45 19.58 8.55
C GLU A 64 17.92 19.56 8.72
N MET A 65 17.29 18.39 8.75
CA MET A 65 15.87 18.24 9.10
C MET A 65 15.58 18.76 10.51
N ASN A 66 16.44 18.43 11.48
CA ASN A 66 16.31 18.87 12.87
C ASN A 66 16.50 20.39 13.02
N VAL A 67 17.46 20.97 12.30
CA VAL A 67 17.66 22.43 12.24
C VAL A 67 16.44 23.12 11.64
N ASP A 68 15.90 22.62 10.52
CA ASP A 68 14.71 23.20 9.91
C ASP A 68 13.46 23.02 10.78
N ALA A 69 13.30 21.90 11.47
CA ALA A 69 12.21 21.69 12.43
C ALA A 69 12.28 22.69 13.60
N LEU A 70 13.47 22.91 14.17
CA LEU A 70 13.69 23.89 15.23
C LEU A 70 13.39 25.31 14.75
N ARG A 71 13.88 25.66 13.55
CA ARG A 71 13.60 26.93 12.89
C ARG A 71 12.09 27.15 12.71
N ARG A 72 11.34 26.17 12.20
CA ARG A 72 9.87 26.27 12.02
C ARG A 72 9.16 26.56 13.35
N LYS A 73 9.55 25.87 14.44
CA LYS A 73 8.98 26.10 15.79
C LYS A 73 9.26 27.53 16.28
N ARG A 74 10.49 28.03 16.09
CA ARG A 74 10.89 29.38 16.52
C ARG A 74 10.23 30.49 15.69
N VAL A 75 10.15 30.32 14.37
CA VAL A 75 9.44 31.24 13.47
C VAL A 75 7.97 31.37 13.87
N LYS A 76 7.30 30.25 14.20
CA LYS A 76 5.92 30.25 14.70
C LYS A 76 5.79 31.00 16.03
N ARG A 77 6.71 30.78 16.97
CA ARG A 77 6.72 31.45 18.28
C ARG A 77 6.99 32.95 18.18
N LEU A 78 7.89 33.37 17.29
CA LEU A 78 8.30 34.76 17.10
C LEU A 78 7.35 35.53 16.15
N GLY A 79 6.36 34.88 15.55
CA GLY A 79 5.41 35.52 14.63
C GLY A 79 6.04 36.04 13.33
N ILE A 80 7.18 35.50 12.90
CA ILE A 80 7.90 35.96 11.71
C ILE A 80 7.16 35.46 10.46
N LYS A 81 6.58 36.38 9.67
CA LYS A 81 5.68 36.04 8.56
C LYS A 81 6.36 35.41 7.33
N SER A 82 7.67 35.62 7.12
CA SER A 82 8.38 35.02 5.99
C SER A 82 9.89 34.96 6.20
N THR A 83 10.50 33.93 5.62
CA THR A 83 11.94 33.66 5.58
C THR A 83 12.28 33.33 4.12
N ALA A 84 13.23 34.06 3.52
CA ALA A 84 13.60 33.87 2.13
C ALA A 84 14.22 32.50 1.89
N HIS A 85 14.96 32.00 2.89
CA HIS A 85 15.54 30.66 2.87
C HIS A 85 14.70 29.67 3.68
N ASN A 86 14.34 28.55 3.06
CA ASN A 86 13.78 27.37 3.72
C ASN A 86 14.82 26.24 3.73
N GLY A 87 14.92 25.50 4.85
CA GLY A 87 15.90 24.43 4.99
C GLY A 87 15.67 23.26 4.01
N ARG A 88 14.49 23.19 3.39
CA ARG A 88 14.10 22.14 2.43
C ARG A 88 15.06 22.05 1.25
N ARG A 89 15.45 23.17 0.64
CA ARG A 89 16.36 23.18 -0.52
C ARG A 89 17.70 22.53 -0.19
N ARG A 90 18.22 22.80 1.02
CA ARG A 90 19.48 22.22 1.50
C ARG A 90 19.35 20.71 1.73
N ILE A 91 18.28 20.29 2.38
CA ILE A 91 18.04 18.85 2.63
C ILE A 91 17.94 18.09 1.30
N PHE A 92 17.17 18.60 0.32
CA PHE A 92 17.13 18.01 -1.02
C PHE A 92 18.49 18.02 -1.72
N PHE A 93 19.28 19.08 -1.55
CA PHE A 93 20.62 19.15 -2.11
C PHE A 93 21.57 18.08 -1.52
N VAL A 94 21.48 17.83 -0.21
CA VAL A 94 22.24 16.75 0.45
C VAL A 94 21.82 15.38 -0.08
N PHE A 95 20.50 15.13 -0.17
CA PHE A 95 19.99 13.88 -0.75
C PHE A 95 20.40 13.71 -2.22
N ASP A 96 20.23 14.73 -3.07
CA ASP A 96 20.62 14.69 -4.48
C ASP A 96 22.13 14.40 -4.64
N ARG A 97 22.98 14.93 -3.76
CA ARG A 97 24.41 14.61 -3.76
C ARG A 97 24.69 13.18 -3.30
N GLY A 98 23.99 12.74 -2.26
CA GLY A 98 24.12 11.40 -1.71
C GLY A 98 23.70 10.32 -2.71
N THR A 99 22.53 10.48 -3.33
CA THR A 99 21.99 9.54 -4.32
C THR A 99 22.80 9.53 -5.62
N ARG A 100 23.40 10.65 -6.02
CA ARG A 100 24.34 10.69 -7.17
C ARG A 100 25.67 10.00 -6.86
N LYS A 101 26.19 10.12 -5.64
CA LYS A 101 27.46 9.50 -5.24
C LYS A 101 27.30 8.01 -4.94
N HIS A 102 26.17 7.62 -4.36
CA HIS A 102 25.84 6.26 -3.96
C HIS A 102 24.50 5.82 -4.58
N PRO A 103 24.42 5.67 -5.93
CA PRO A 103 23.18 5.32 -6.60
C PRO A 103 22.66 3.92 -6.22
N GLY A 104 23.55 3.05 -5.75
CA GLY A 104 23.24 1.67 -5.36
C GLY A 104 22.52 1.52 -4.02
N ASP A 105 22.55 2.54 -3.16
CA ASP A 105 22.01 2.46 -1.81
C ASP A 105 20.51 2.77 -1.79
N ILE A 106 19.68 1.72 -1.71
CA ILE A 106 18.22 1.85 -1.73
C ILE A 106 17.71 2.58 -0.49
N GLY A 107 18.34 2.37 0.68
CA GLY A 107 17.95 3.01 1.93
C GLY A 107 17.96 4.54 1.82
N LEU A 108 19.05 5.11 1.32
CA LEU A 108 19.17 6.55 1.09
C LEU A 108 18.14 7.09 0.09
N TRP A 109 17.80 6.33 -0.95
CA TRP A 109 16.73 6.70 -1.88
C TRP A 109 15.37 6.72 -1.19
N MET A 110 15.05 5.71 -0.38
CA MET A 110 13.78 5.63 0.35
C MET A 110 13.66 6.76 1.37
N GLU A 111 14.72 7.08 2.12
CA GLU A 111 14.72 8.22 3.04
C GLU A 111 14.49 9.57 2.30
N ALA A 112 15.09 9.74 1.13
CA ALA A 112 14.90 10.93 0.30
C ALA A 112 13.45 11.04 -0.23
N ILE A 113 12.88 9.91 -0.65
CA ILE A 113 11.49 9.78 -1.11
C ILE A 113 10.51 10.09 0.03
N ASP A 114 10.72 9.52 1.21
CA ASP A 114 9.90 9.78 2.40
C ASP A 114 9.97 11.24 2.83
N PHE A 115 11.14 11.86 2.75
CA PHE A 115 11.28 13.28 3.00
C PHE A 115 10.51 14.11 1.96
N ALA A 116 10.61 13.77 0.68
CA ALA A 116 9.89 14.45 -0.40
C ALA A 116 8.36 14.36 -0.21
N ARG A 117 7.87 13.18 0.18
CA ARG A 117 6.47 12.93 0.54
C ARG A 117 6.02 13.81 1.71
N LYS A 118 6.78 13.81 2.82
CA LYS A 118 6.49 14.65 4.00
C LYS A 118 6.49 16.14 3.71
N GLN A 119 7.29 16.61 2.75
CA GLN A 119 7.30 18.02 2.33
C GLN A 119 6.24 18.35 1.25
N LYS A 120 5.43 17.39 0.80
CA LYS A 120 4.47 17.53 -0.32
C LYS A 120 5.12 18.03 -1.61
N ALA A 121 6.34 17.56 -1.89
CA ALA A 121 7.12 17.95 -3.06
C ALA A 121 6.88 17.00 -4.25
N TYR A 122 5.63 16.92 -4.74
CA TYR A 122 5.15 15.92 -5.69
C TYR A 122 6.01 15.75 -6.95
N LYS A 123 6.35 16.85 -7.63
CA LYS A 123 7.20 16.81 -8.85
C LYS A 123 8.58 16.21 -8.59
N LYS A 124 9.23 16.66 -7.52
CA LYS A 124 10.57 16.19 -7.14
C LYS A 124 10.53 14.71 -6.73
N LEU A 125 9.46 14.29 -6.06
CA LEU A 125 9.24 12.91 -5.68
C LEU A 125 9.07 12.01 -6.92
N GLN A 126 8.27 12.40 -7.91
CA GLN A 126 8.11 11.65 -9.16
C GLN A 126 9.43 11.53 -9.94
N GLU A 127 10.24 12.60 -9.96
CA GLU A 127 11.60 12.57 -10.52
C GLU A 127 12.49 11.56 -9.79
N MET A 128 12.49 11.57 -8.45
CA MET A 128 13.26 10.62 -7.62
C MET A 128 12.81 9.17 -7.85
N LEU A 129 11.51 8.90 -7.86
CA LEU A 129 10.95 7.58 -8.15
C LEU A 129 11.36 7.09 -9.55
N THR A 130 11.30 7.96 -10.54
CA THR A 130 11.72 7.62 -11.90
C THR A 130 13.23 7.32 -11.98
N GLN A 131 14.06 8.05 -11.24
CA GLN A 131 15.50 7.82 -11.18
C GLN A 131 15.83 6.49 -10.48
N VAL A 132 15.25 6.23 -9.31
CA VAL A 132 15.55 5.01 -8.55
C VAL A 132 15.10 3.76 -9.31
N LEU A 133 13.94 3.80 -9.98
CA LEU A 133 13.44 2.68 -10.79
C LEU A 133 14.30 2.41 -12.04
N ARG A 134 14.89 3.45 -12.64
CA ARG A 134 15.85 3.29 -13.75
C ARG A 134 17.15 2.65 -13.30
N LEU A 135 17.60 2.95 -12.09
CA LEU A 135 18.83 2.40 -11.51
C LEU A 135 18.63 0.97 -10.99
N HIS A 136 17.45 0.65 -10.48
CA HIS A 136 17.12 -0.62 -9.83
C HIS A 136 15.88 -1.32 -10.42
N PRO A 137 15.86 -1.63 -11.73
CA PRO A 137 14.67 -2.15 -12.39
C PRO A 137 14.27 -3.57 -11.94
N THR A 138 15.20 -4.34 -11.37
CA THR A 138 14.99 -5.73 -10.93
C THR A 138 14.43 -5.85 -9.51
N LYS A 139 14.29 -4.74 -8.78
CA LYS A 139 13.76 -4.73 -7.42
C LYS A 139 12.26 -4.49 -7.44
N SER A 140 11.47 -5.55 -7.25
CA SER A 140 9.99 -5.48 -7.28
C SER A 140 9.43 -4.50 -6.25
N ASP A 141 10.02 -4.43 -5.07
CA ASP A 141 9.52 -3.63 -3.95
C ASP A 141 9.48 -2.13 -4.29
N LEU A 142 10.41 -1.66 -5.12
CA LEU A 142 10.43 -0.27 -5.58
C LEU A 142 9.29 0.03 -6.56
N TRP A 143 8.96 -0.91 -7.45
CA TRP A 143 7.84 -0.77 -8.36
C TRP A 143 6.50 -0.79 -7.62
N ILE A 144 6.37 -1.70 -6.65
CA ILE A 144 5.19 -1.81 -5.77
C ILE A 144 5.02 -0.51 -4.99
N HIS A 145 6.08 -0.01 -4.34
CA HIS A 145 6.03 1.24 -3.59
C HIS A 145 5.66 2.45 -4.47
N ALA A 146 6.21 2.55 -5.69
CA ALA A 146 5.87 3.63 -6.61
C ALA A 146 4.39 3.60 -7.04
N ALA A 147 3.85 2.41 -7.29
CA ALA A 147 2.46 2.22 -7.66
C ALA A 147 1.49 2.47 -6.50
N GLN A 148 1.81 1.99 -5.30
CA GLN A 148 1.05 2.29 -4.07
C GLN A 148 1.01 3.81 -3.82
N TYR A 149 2.15 4.49 -3.95
CA TYR A 149 2.23 5.94 -3.81
C TYR A 149 1.31 6.67 -4.81
N ALA A 150 1.33 6.29 -6.10
CA ALA A 150 0.48 6.90 -7.12
C ALA A 150 -1.02 6.73 -6.81
N MET A 151 -1.42 5.58 -6.26
CA MET A 151 -2.81 5.30 -5.89
C MET A 151 -3.26 5.98 -4.58
N GLU A 152 -2.38 6.03 -3.58
CA GLU A 152 -2.71 6.58 -2.25
C GLU A 152 -2.69 8.10 -2.22
N GLU A 153 -1.70 8.73 -2.84
CA GLU A 153 -1.46 10.17 -2.66
C GLU A 153 -1.96 11.00 -3.86
N ASN A 154 -1.88 10.46 -5.08
CA ASN A 154 -2.32 11.18 -6.29
C ASN A 154 -3.72 10.75 -6.77
N GLY A 155 -4.22 9.60 -6.32
CA GLY A 155 -5.45 9.00 -6.86
C GLY A 155 -5.34 8.58 -8.33
N ASP A 156 -4.12 8.55 -8.90
CA ASP A 156 -3.89 8.27 -10.32
C ASP A 156 -3.64 6.78 -10.55
N VAL A 157 -4.73 6.09 -10.87
CA VAL A 157 -4.72 4.64 -11.15
C VAL A 157 -4.04 4.34 -12.49
N THR A 158 -4.01 5.30 -13.42
CA THR A 158 -3.35 5.13 -14.72
C THR A 158 -1.83 5.11 -14.54
N GLU A 159 -1.30 6.03 -13.74
CA GLU A 159 0.12 6.04 -13.38
C GLU A 159 0.49 4.80 -12.55
N ALA A 160 -0.34 4.41 -11.58
CA ALA A 160 -0.13 3.21 -10.79
C ALA A 160 -0.07 1.94 -11.65
N ARG A 161 -1.01 1.75 -12.58
CA ARG A 161 -0.99 0.67 -13.59
C ARG A 161 0.26 0.72 -14.45
N SER A 162 0.68 1.90 -14.89
CA SER A 162 1.90 2.07 -15.68
C SER A 162 3.15 1.61 -14.91
N TYR A 163 3.26 1.89 -13.61
CA TYR A 163 4.34 1.36 -12.77
C TYR A 163 4.25 -0.16 -12.64
N MET A 164 3.07 -0.72 -12.36
CA MET A 164 2.89 -2.16 -12.22
C MET A 164 3.22 -2.91 -13.52
N GLN A 165 2.70 -2.46 -14.66
CA GLN A 165 2.94 -3.07 -15.97
C GLN A 165 4.41 -2.97 -16.39
N ARG A 166 5.08 -1.84 -16.15
CA ARG A 166 6.53 -1.72 -16.40
C ARG A 166 7.35 -2.59 -15.46
N GLY A 167 7.00 -2.60 -14.17
CA GLY A 167 7.65 -3.45 -13.18
C GLY A 167 7.52 -4.93 -13.53
N LEU A 168 6.35 -5.38 -14.00
CA LEU A 168 6.15 -6.74 -14.50
C LEU A 168 7.00 -7.07 -15.73
N ARG A 169 7.39 -6.10 -16.57
CA ARG A 169 8.33 -6.38 -17.68
C ARG A 169 9.71 -6.80 -17.18
N PHE A 170 10.16 -6.23 -16.06
CA PHE A 170 11.48 -6.52 -15.46
C PHE A 170 11.43 -7.62 -14.40
N CYS A 171 10.34 -7.70 -13.62
CA CYS A 171 10.19 -8.53 -12.44
C CYS A 171 9.12 -9.63 -12.61
N LYS A 172 9.04 -10.25 -13.79
CA LYS A 172 8.04 -11.31 -14.11
C LYS A 172 8.04 -12.47 -13.11
N GLY A 173 9.21 -12.81 -12.58
CA GLY A 173 9.38 -13.91 -11.61
C GLY A 173 9.01 -13.55 -10.17
N SER A 174 8.73 -12.28 -9.86
CA SER A 174 8.37 -11.87 -8.50
C SER A 174 6.89 -12.10 -8.23
N ARG A 175 6.55 -13.09 -7.40
CA ARG A 175 5.16 -13.36 -6.98
C ARG A 175 4.51 -12.16 -6.30
N ALA A 176 5.29 -11.44 -5.48
CA ALA A 176 4.84 -10.23 -4.80
C ALA A 176 4.34 -9.17 -5.80
N MET A 177 5.01 -9.01 -6.94
CA MET A 177 4.60 -8.05 -7.97
C MET A 177 3.20 -8.37 -8.54
N TRP A 178 2.90 -9.64 -8.77
CA TRP A 178 1.60 -10.07 -9.29
C TRP A 178 0.48 -9.95 -8.26
N LEU A 179 0.75 -10.37 -7.01
CA LEU A 179 -0.21 -10.23 -5.91
C LEU A 179 -0.52 -8.76 -5.63
N GLU A 180 0.51 -7.91 -5.54
CA GLU A 180 0.32 -6.49 -5.28
C GLU A 180 -0.36 -5.75 -6.43
N TYR A 181 -0.15 -6.18 -7.68
CA TYR A 181 -0.89 -5.60 -8.80
C TYR A 181 -2.38 -5.96 -8.74
N ALA A 182 -2.72 -7.22 -8.44
CA ALA A 182 -4.11 -7.62 -8.26
C ALA A 182 -4.75 -6.92 -7.05
N ARG A 183 -4.01 -6.80 -5.93
CA ARG A 183 -4.41 -6.05 -4.74
C ARG A 183 -4.68 -4.57 -5.06
N LEU A 184 -3.85 -3.95 -5.88
CA LEU A 184 -4.02 -2.58 -6.33
C LEU A 184 -5.33 -2.41 -7.13
N GLU A 185 -5.61 -3.33 -8.07
CA GLU A 185 -6.85 -3.30 -8.85
C GLU A 185 -8.10 -3.55 -7.99
N MET A 186 -8.04 -4.51 -7.05
CA MET A 186 -9.12 -4.76 -6.10
C MET A 186 -9.36 -3.56 -5.19
N SER A 187 -8.29 -2.91 -4.70
CA SER A 187 -8.38 -1.68 -3.91
C SER A 187 -9.00 -0.54 -4.70
N TYR A 188 -8.69 -0.41 -5.99
CA TYR A 188 -9.30 0.59 -6.85
C TYR A 188 -10.80 0.33 -7.04
N ILE A 189 -11.19 -0.92 -7.33
CA ILE A 189 -12.61 -1.31 -7.41
C ILE A 189 -13.32 -0.99 -6.08
N ALA A 190 -12.69 -1.32 -4.94
CA ALA A 190 -13.21 -1.01 -3.60
C ALA A 190 -13.47 0.49 -3.41
N LYS A 191 -12.49 1.34 -3.74
CA LYS A 191 -12.62 2.80 -3.66
C LYS A 191 -13.79 3.33 -4.49
N ILE A 192 -14.01 2.76 -5.68
CA ILE A 192 -15.14 3.19 -6.53
C ILE A 192 -16.48 2.74 -5.95
N HIS A 193 -16.58 1.49 -5.46
CA HIS A 193 -17.79 1.01 -4.80
C HIS A 193 -18.14 1.88 -3.59
N LEU A 194 -17.18 2.14 -2.71
CA LEU A 194 -17.37 3.00 -1.55
C LEU A 194 -17.78 4.42 -1.96
N ARG A 195 -17.15 4.99 -2.99
CA ARG A 195 -17.53 6.31 -3.51
C ARG A 195 -18.97 6.33 -4.03
N ARG A 196 -19.45 5.26 -4.66
CA ARG A 196 -20.84 5.16 -5.14
C ARG A 196 -21.84 5.06 -3.99
N GLU A 197 -21.53 4.28 -2.96
CA GLU A 197 -22.35 4.17 -1.76
C GLU A 197 -22.48 5.52 -1.06
N VAL A 198 -21.36 6.23 -0.86
CA VAL A 198 -21.34 7.57 -0.26
C VAL A 198 -22.11 8.60 -1.10
N LEU A 199 -22.02 8.52 -2.43
CA LEU A 199 -22.75 9.42 -3.34
C LEU A 199 -24.22 9.03 -3.53
N GLY A 200 -24.71 7.96 -2.89
CA GLY A 200 -26.11 7.52 -3.00
C GLY A 200 -26.50 7.02 -4.39
N ILE A 201 -25.54 6.71 -5.26
CA ILE A 201 -25.79 6.14 -6.59
C ILE A 201 -25.99 4.62 -6.46
N ASN A 202 -26.88 4.22 -5.54
CA ASN A 202 -27.48 2.91 -5.56
C ASN A 202 -28.82 3.06 -6.30
N PRO A 203 -29.02 2.40 -7.45
CA PRO A 203 -30.34 2.30 -8.05
C PRO A 203 -31.19 1.36 -7.16
N GLY A 204 -31.68 1.85 -6.03
CA GLY A 204 -32.50 1.00 -5.15
C GLY A 204 -32.95 1.53 -3.80
N ASN A 205 -32.39 2.59 -3.21
CA ASN A 205 -32.90 3.11 -1.93
C ASN A 205 -32.90 4.65 -1.91
N THR A 206 -34.07 5.23 -2.19
CA THR A 206 -34.47 6.51 -1.61
C THR A 206 -34.64 6.31 -0.11
N ASP A 207 -33.73 6.84 0.70
CA ASP A 207 -34.07 7.73 1.81
C ASP A 207 -32.85 8.13 2.67
N GLN A 208 -32.73 9.46 2.81
CA GLN A 208 -32.00 10.25 3.82
C GLN A 208 -30.46 10.33 3.79
N PRO A 209 -29.89 11.56 3.60
CA PRO A 209 -28.50 11.83 3.90
C PRO A 209 -28.30 12.01 5.42
N GLY A 210 -27.59 11.07 6.06
CA GLY A 210 -27.13 11.21 7.44
C GLY A 210 -25.83 12.04 7.52
N PRO A 211 -25.64 12.91 8.54
CA PRO A 211 -24.44 13.72 8.67
C PRO A 211 -23.22 12.90 9.11
N LEU A 212 -22.06 13.25 8.55
CA LEU A 212 -20.74 12.70 8.86
C LEU A 212 -20.36 12.98 10.32
N ASP A 213 -20.25 11.94 11.14
CA ASP A 213 -19.60 12.01 12.45
C ASP A 213 -18.09 11.77 12.28
N GLN A 214 -17.30 12.78 12.61
CA GLN A 214 -15.85 12.67 12.79
C GLN A 214 -15.60 12.13 14.20
N GLY A 215 -15.69 10.82 14.37
CA GLY A 215 -15.32 10.12 15.60
C GLY A 215 -14.00 9.37 15.43
N ASP A 216 -13.03 9.68 16.29
CA ASP A 216 -11.75 8.97 16.44
C ASP A 216 -11.96 7.45 16.55
N ALA A 217 -11.43 6.69 15.58
CA ALA A 217 -11.57 5.23 15.54
C ALA A 217 -10.30 4.51 16.02
N ASP A 218 -10.53 3.77 17.10
CA ASP A 218 -9.80 2.71 17.78
C ASP A 218 -8.70 1.96 16.98
N GLU A 219 -7.60 1.62 17.65
CA GLU A 219 -6.33 1.15 17.06
C GLU A 219 -6.35 -0.33 16.59
N ASN A 220 -7.52 -1.01 16.59
CA ASN A 220 -7.65 -2.43 16.27
C ASN A 220 -8.68 -2.79 15.17
N SER A 221 -9.20 -1.82 14.41
CA SER A 221 -10.06 -2.09 13.25
C SER A 221 -9.27 -2.11 11.94
N LEU A 222 -9.56 -3.13 11.11
CA LEU A 222 -9.00 -3.36 9.76
C LEU A 222 -8.88 -2.04 8.97
N ARG A 223 -7.67 -1.73 8.47
CA ARG A 223 -7.44 -0.53 7.64
C ARG A 223 -8.09 -0.69 6.27
N PHE A 224 -9.33 -0.27 6.15
CA PHE A 224 -9.95 -0.02 4.84
C PHE A 224 -9.17 1.05 4.06
N PRO A 225 -9.19 1.03 2.71
CA PRO A 225 -8.60 2.08 1.89
C PRO A 225 -9.18 3.44 2.27
N ARG A 226 -8.36 4.35 2.80
CA ARG A 226 -8.81 5.72 3.14
C ARG A 226 -9.15 6.45 1.84
N LEU A 227 -10.38 6.97 1.75
CA LEU A 227 -10.72 7.97 0.73
C LEU A 227 -9.91 9.23 1.03
N THR A 228 -9.12 9.68 0.06
CA THR A 228 -8.38 10.94 0.19
C THR A 228 -9.22 12.11 -0.32
N ALA A 229 -8.93 13.33 0.14
CA ALA A 229 -9.61 14.53 -0.36
C ALA A 229 -9.46 14.72 -1.88
N MET A 230 -8.41 14.15 -2.48
CA MET A 230 -8.21 14.12 -3.93
C MET A 230 -9.15 13.14 -4.64
N ASP A 231 -9.58 12.07 -3.97
CA ASP A 231 -10.57 11.11 -4.49
C ASP A 231 -11.99 11.70 -4.54
N ILE A 232 -12.29 12.71 -3.71
CA ILE A 232 -13.58 13.40 -3.62
C ILE A 232 -13.64 14.60 -4.58
N SER A 233 -12.50 15.25 -4.86
CA SER A 233 -12.45 16.46 -5.69
C SER A 233 -11.23 16.46 -6.63
N PRO A 234 -11.35 15.92 -7.86
CA PRO A 234 -10.33 16.10 -8.87
C PRO A 234 -10.49 17.52 -9.45
N ASN A 235 -9.79 18.51 -8.90
CA ASN A 235 -9.68 19.91 -9.38
C ASN A 235 -10.94 20.56 -9.99
N SER A 236 -11.56 21.44 -9.21
CA SER A 236 -12.71 22.30 -9.51
C SER A 236 -12.57 23.18 -10.77
N GLU A 237 -13.57 23.12 -11.66
CA GLU A 237 -14.19 24.29 -12.33
C GLU A 237 -15.56 24.00 -12.99
N HIS A 238 -16.04 22.75 -13.01
CA HIS A 238 -17.43 22.43 -13.33
C HIS A 238 -18.07 21.61 -12.21
N ASP A 239 -19.03 22.24 -11.54
CA ASP A 239 -19.78 21.74 -10.40
C ASP A 239 -20.95 20.84 -10.85
N ASP A 240 -20.64 19.85 -11.69
CA ASP A 240 -21.50 18.71 -11.94
C ASP A 240 -20.67 17.47 -11.63
N VAL A 241 -20.95 16.85 -10.47
CA VAL A 241 -20.50 15.48 -10.23
C VAL A 241 -21.12 14.63 -11.33
N ASP A 242 -20.34 14.27 -12.34
CA ASP A 242 -20.79 13.50 -13.51
C ASP A 242 -21.25 12.09 -13.09
N THR A 243 -22.44 12.02 -12.50
CA THR A 243 -23.19 10.80 -12.21
C THR A 243 -23.33 9.94 -13.47
N ALA A 244 -23.42 10.59 -14.64
CA ALA A 244 -23.40 9.96 -15.96
C ALA A 244 -22.05 9.32 -16.34
N ALA A 245 -20.90 9.87 -15.89
CA ALA A 245 -19.58 9.25 -16.12
C ALA A 245 -19.37 8.03 -15.21
N LEU A 246 -19.86 8.09 -13.97
CA LEU A 246 -19.86 6.95 -13.04
C LEU A 246 -20.76 5.81 -13.54
N GLN A 247 -21.96 6.12 -14.07
CA GLN A 247 -22.85 5.14 -14.71
C GLN A 247 -22.26 4.53 -15.99
N LYS A 248 -21.56 5.31 -16.83
CA LYS A 248 -20.82 4.76 -17.98
C LYS A 248 -19.70 3.82 -17.54
N LEU A 249 -19.05 4.10 -16.40
CA LEU A 249 -18.06 3.20 -15.80
C LEU A 249 -18.67 1.85 -15.32
N GLU A 250 -19.96 1.79 -14.96
CA GLU A 250 -20.67 0.55 -14.58
C GLU A 250 -20.72 -0.48 -15.72
N SER A 251 -20.85 0.01 -16.95
CA SER A 251 -20.84 -0.83 -18.15
C SER A 251 -19.44 -1.29 -18.58
N THR A 252 -18.39 -0.77 -17.92
CA THR A 252 -17.01 -1.10 -18.29
C THR A 252 -16.64 -2.44 -17.65
N PRO A 253 -16.17 -3.44 -18.43
CA PRO A 253 -15.69 -4.74 -17.91
C PRO A 253 -14.68 -4.65 -16.76
N ALA A 254 -14.00 -3.50 -16.63
CA ALA A 254 -13.08 -3.18 -15.55
C ALA A 254 -13.72 -3.23 -14.14
N MET A 255 -15.01 -2.89 -13.99
CA MET A 255 -15.71 -2.93 -12.69
C MET A 255 -16.08 -4.34 -12.24
N ASN A 256 -16.24 -5.26 -13.18
CA ASN A 256 -16.64 -6.65 -12.90
C ASN A 256 -15.46 -7.54 -12.45
N GLY A 257 -14.28 -6.97 -12.16
CA GLY A 257 -13.10 -7.73 -11.77
C GLY A 257 -12.36 -8.39 -12.93
N ALA A 258 -12.66 -8.03 -14.19
CA ALA A 258 -12.00 -8.65 -15.36
C ALA A 258 -10.48 -8.38 -15.41
N ILE A 259 -10.02 -7.25 -14.87
CA ILE A 259 -8.59 -6.93 -14.80
C ILE A 259 -7.87 -7.84 -13.80
N PRO A 260 -8.30 -7.97 -12.52
CA PRO A 260 -7.78 -8.99 -11.60
C PRO A 260 -7.79 -10.41 -12.18
N VAL A 261 -8.85 -10.82 -12.89
CA VAL A 261 -8.92 -12.12 -13.57
C VAL A 261 -7.82 -12.27 -14.63
N ALA A 262 -7.65 -11.27 -15.50
CA ALA A 262 -6.59 -11.31 -16.51
C ALA A 262 -5.18 -11.33 -15.90
N ILE A 263 -4.97 -10.63 -14.77
CA ILE A 263 -3.72 -10.66 -14.01
C ILE A 263 -3.48 -12.07 -13.47
N PHE A 264 -4.51 -12.70 -12.90
CA PHE A 264 -4.44 -14.07 -12.39
C PHE A 264 -4.09 -15.07 -13.50
N ASP A 265 -4.79 -15.04 -14.63
CA ASP A 265 -4.55 -15.96 -15.75
C ASP A 265 -3.12 -15.82 -16.29
N ALA A 266 -2.64 -14.58 -16.43
CA ALA A 266 -1.27 -14.31 -16.85
C ALA A 266 -0.23 -14.77 -15.82
N ALA A 267 -0.51 -14.60 -14.52
CA ALA A 267 0.37 -15.07 -13.46
C ALA A 267 0.42 -16.61 -13.38
N MET A 268 -0.73 -17.28 -13.55
CA MET A 268 -0.80 -18.74 -13.57
C MET A 268 -0.06 -19.32 -14.78
N ALA A 269 -0.16 -18.69 -15.95
CA ALA A 269 0.65 -19.04 -17.12
C ALA A 269 2.17 -18.83 -16.91
N GLN A 270 2.56 -17.98 -15.95
CA GLN A 270 3.97 -17.75 -15.61
C GLN A 270 4.49 -18.75 -14.57
N PHE A 271 3.74 -19.02 -13.50
CA PHE A 271 4.23 -19.80 -12.35
C PHE A 271 3.75 -21.25 -12.30
N HIS A 272 2.55 -21.56 -12.83
CA HIS A 272 1.91 -22.86 -12.71
C HIS A 272 1.90 -23.43 -11.28
N ASP A 273 1.87 -22.55 -10.26
CA ASP A 273 1.97 -22.93 -8.84
C ASP A 273 0.63 -22.78 -8.14
N THR A 274 0.15 -23.87 -7.56
CA THR A 274 -1.10 -23.92 -6.79
C THR A 274 -1.04 -23.13 -5.48
N LYS A 275 0.17 -22.88 -4.93
CA LYS A 275 0.34 -22.03 -3.75
C LYS A 275 0.11 -20.56 -4.07
N PHE A 276 0.60 -20.09 -5.22
CA PHE A 276 0.33 -18.73 -5.67
C PHE A 276 -1.17 -18.49 -5.85
N GLY A 277 -1.90 -19.46 -6.41
CA GLY A 277 -3.36 -19.36 -6.54
C GLY A 277 -4.09 -19.26 -5.20
N TRP A 278 -3.59 -19.96 -4.17
CA TRP A 278 -4.09 -19.83 -2.80
C TRP A 278 -3.79 -18.46 -2.19
N ASP A 279 -2.55 -17.97 -2.34
CA ASP A 279 -2.18 -16.64 -1.86
C ASP A 279 -3.01 -15.54 -2.53
N PHE A 280 -3.29 -15.69 -3.83
CA PHE A 280 -4.17 -14.82 -4.59
C PHE A 280 -5.60 -14.88 -4.05
N PHE A 281 -6.14 -16.07 -3.81
CA PHE A 281 -7.48 -16.25 -3.24
C PHE A 281 -7.59 -15.61 -1.85
N ASN A 282 -6.60 -15.81 -0.97
CA ASN A 282 -6.58 -15.17 0.35
C ASN A 282 -6.56 -13.64 0.27
N MET A 283 -5.82 -13.08 -0.69
CA MET A 283 -5.82 -11.64 -0.92
C MET A 283 -7.22 -11.13 -1.30
N LEU A 284 -7.99 -11.89 -2.08
CA LEU A 284 -9.37 -11.51 -2.44
C LEU A 284 -10.30 -11.47 -1.22
N LEU A 285 -10.10 -12.36 -0.24
CA LEU A 285 -10.93 -12.39 0.98
C LEU A 285 -10.82 -11.11 1.80
N GLU A 286 -9.75 -10.32 1.64
CA GLU A 286 -9.63 -9.00 2.26
C GLU A 286 -10.64 -7.99 1.70
N TYR A 287 -11.28 -8.31 0.56
CA TYR A 287 -12.23 -7.46 -0.15
C TYR A 287 -13.63 -8.09 -0.24
N ASP A 288 -14.02 -8.89 0.77
CA ASP A 288 -15.23 -9.71 0.77
C ASP A 288 -16.52 -8.92 0.48
N GLU A 289 -16.60 -7.68 0.98
CA GLU A 289 -17.75 -6.77 0.84
C GLU A 289 -18.03 -6.34 -0.60
N ILE A 290 -17.08 -6.53 -1.53
CA ILE A 290 -17.21 -6.08 -2.91
C ILE A 290 -17.90 -7.17 -3.76
N PRO A 291 -18.97 -6.85 -4.51
CA PRO A 291 -19.64 -7.81 -5.39
C PRO A 291 -18.74 -8.44 -6.47
N ALA A 292 -17.70 -7.72 -6.89
CA ALA A 292 -16.70 -8.22 -7.83
C ALA A 292 -15.84 -9.34 -7.24
N CYS A 293 -15.64 -9.38 -5.91
CA CYS A 293 -14.81 -10.37 -5.24
C CYS A 293 -15.31 -11.80 -5.51
N GLY A 294 -16.61 -12.06 -5.29
CA GLY A 294 -17.21 -13.37 -5.57
C GLY A 294 -16.99 -13.86 -7.01
N LYS A 295 -17.07 -12.97 -8.01
CA LYS A 295 -16.83 -13.34 -9.43
C LYS A 295 -15.36 -13.70 -9.69
N VAL A 296 -14.43 -12.91 -9.16
CA VAL A 296 -12.99 -13.18 -9.31
C VAL A 296 -12.62 -14.47 -8.57
N ALA A 297 -13.15 -14.67 -7.36
CA ALA A 297 -12.93 -15.86 -6.55
C ALA A 297 -13.49 -17.13 -7.21
N ASP A 298 -14.66 -17.05 -7.85
CA ASP A 298 -15.26 -18.17 -8.61
C ASP A 298 -14.37 -18.58 -9.79
N HIS A 299 -13.84 -17.61 -10.55
CA HIS A 299 -12.90 -17.87 -11.64
C HIS A 299 -11.61 -18.54 -11.13
N VAL A 300 -11.01 -18.00 -10.06
CA VAL A 300 -9.78 -18.55 -9.45
C VAL A 300 -10.01 -19.99 -8.97
N ALA A 301 -11.08 -20.22 -8.22
CA ALA A 301 -11.40 -21.56 -7.70
C ALA A 301 -11.69 -22.56 -8.82
N THR A 302 -12.43 -22.16 -9.85
CA THR A 302 -12.74 -23.01 -11.01
C THR A 302 -11.49 -23.35 -11.82
N PHE A 303 -10.61 -22.38 -12.05
CA PHE A 303 -9.34 -22.59 -12.74
C PHE A 303 -8.45 -23.57 -11.96
N LEU A 304 -8.26 -23.35 -10.66
CA LEU A 304 -7.41 -24.20 -9.82
C LEU A 304 -7.94 -25.63 -9.68
N LEU A 305 -9.26 -25.80 -9.60
CA LEU A 305 -9.89 -27.11 -9.53
C LEU A 305 -9.75 -27.88 -10.86
N LYS A 306 -9.81 -27.17 -11.99
CA LYS A 306 -9.64 -27.76 -13.33
C LYS A 306 -8.21 -28.22 -13.59
N GLU A 307 -7.23 -27.35 -13.32
CA GLU A 307 -5.81 -27.63 -13.62
C GLU A 307 -5.16 -28.54 -12.57
N HIS A 308 -5.56 -28.41 -11.29
CA HIS A 308 -4.94 -29.12 -10.17
C HIS A 308 -5.98 -29.67 -9.16
N PRO A 309 -6.82 -30.66 -9.56
CA PRO A 309 -7.93 -31.15 -8.73
C PRO A 309 -7.50 -31.87 -7.44
N GLN A 310 -6.27 -32.36 -7.38
CA GLN A 310 -5.73 -33.13 -6.24
C GLN A 310 -4.94 -32.27 -5.24
N SER A 311 -4.67 -31.00 -5.56
CA SER A 311 -3.96 -30.12 -4.64
C SER A 311 -4.88 -29.71 -3.48
N TRP A 312 -4.36 -29.74 -2.26
CA TRP A 312 -5.09 -29.28 -1.08
C TRP A 312 -5.51 -27.81 -1.21
N SER A 313 -4.68 -26.97 -1.85
CA SER A 313 -4.96 -25.54 -2.01
C SER A 313 -6.10 -25.26 -2.99
N SER A 314 -6.18 -26.02 -4.08
CA SER A 314 -7.30 -25.96 -5.02
C SER A 314 -8.61 -26.40 -4.35
N GLN A 315 -8.55 -27.45 -3.53
CA GLN A 315 -9.70 -27.93 -2.76
C GLN A 315 -10.11 -26.91 -1.70
N ALA A 316 -9.16 -26.28 -1.02
CA ALA A 316 -9.42 -25.23 -0.04
C ALA A 316 -10.16 -24.03 -0.65
N CYS A 317 -9.69 -23.51 -1.80
CA CYS A 317 -10.39 -22.46 -2.54
C CYS A 317 -11.83 -22.85 -2.87
N HIS A 318 -12.03 -24.07 -3.40
CA HIS A 318 -13.35 -24.56 -3.77
C HIS A 318 -14.28 -24.75 -2.57
N ILE A 319 -13.76 -25.23 -1.43
CA ILE A 319 -14.50 -25.39 -0.18
C ILE A 319 -14.92 -24.03 0.35
N GLN A 320 -14.03 -23.03 0.33
CA GLN A 320 -14.27 -21.71 0.89
C GLN A 320 -15.14 -20.81 0.01
N LEU A 321 -15.18 -21.05 -1.30
CA LEU A 321 -15.94 -20.25 -2.27
C LEU A 321 -17.38 -19.89 -1.86
N PRO A 322 -18.21 -20.81 -1.29
CA PRO A 322 -19.58 -20.47 -0.89
C PRO A 322 -19.67 -19.40 0.18
N LEU A 323 -18.61 -19.19 0.99
CA LEU A 323 -18.57 -18.17 2.04
C LEU A 323 -18.08 -16.81 1.54
N VAL A 324 -17.56 -16.74 0.30
CA VAL A 324 -17.06 -15.49 -0.27
C VAL A 324 -18.22 -14.55 -0.58
N SER A 325 -18.05 -13.28 -0.23
CA SER A 325 -19.01 -12.19 -0.33
C SER A 325 -20.29 -12.40 0.49
N ILE A 326 -20.20 -13.14 1.59
CA ILE A 326 -21.32 -13.35 2.52
C ILE A 326 -20.90 -12.98 3.93
N SER A 327 -21.47 -11.88 4.43
CA SER A 327 -21.31 -11.49 5.83
C SER A 327 -21.80 -12.59 6.79
N PRO A 328 -21.07 -12.89 7.89
CA PRO A 328 -21.48 -13.85 8.92
C PRO A 328 -22.85 -13.59 9.55
N THR A 329 -23.30 -12.33 9.53
CA THR A 329 -24.62 -11.91 10.06
C THR A 329 -25.75 -12.02 9.04
N SER A 330 -25.43 -12.39 7.79
CA SER A 330 -26.41 -12.51 6.71
C SER A 330 -27.28 -13.75 6.85
N PRO A 331 -28.59 -13.70 6.53
CA PRO A 331 -29.48 -14.87 6.54
C PRO A 331 -29.03 -15.99 5.57
N ASN A 332 -28.18 -15.65 4.58
CA ASN A 332 -27.64 -16.63 3.63
C ASN A 332 -26.44 -17.41 4.18
N PHE A 333 -25.80 -16.92 5.26
CA PHE A 333 -24.60 -17.51 5.84
C PHE A 333 -24.78 -18.97 6.30
N PRO A 334 -25.87 -19.37 6.99
CA PRO A 334 -26.05 -20.75 7.41
C PRO A 334 -26.18 -21.73 6.23
N SER A 335 -26.79 -21.28 5.12
CA SER A 335 -26.91 -22.08 3.90
C SER A 335 -25.56 -22.25 3.20
N ALA A 336 -24.81 -21.16 3.11
CA ALA A 336 -23.45 -21.15 2.57
C ALA A 336 -22.49 -22.03 3.39
N LEU A 337 -22.57 -21.97 4.72
CA LEU A 337 -21.77 -22.80 5.61
C LEU A 337 -22.11 -24.29 5.44
N ARG A 338 -23.39 -24.65 5.30
CA ARG A 338 -23.77 -26.04 4.99
C ARG A 338 -23.14 -26.52 3.68
N ASN A 339 -23.12 -25.67 2.65
CA ASN A 339 -22.48 -25.99 1.38
C ASN A 339 -20.95 -26.15 1.52
N MET A 340 -20.29 -25.27 2.28
CA MET A 340 -18.86 -25.39 2.61
C MET A 340 -18.56 -26.72 3.31
N LEU A 341 -19.34 -27.08 4.34
CA LEU A 341 -19.16 -28.32 5.09
C LEU A 341 -19.43 -29.57 4.22
N ALA A 342 -20.40 -29.51 3.32
CA ALA A 342 -20.65 -30.59 2.36
C ALA A 342 -19.45 -30.78 1.41
N ARG A 343 -18.90 -29.69 0.87
CA ARG A 343 -17.69 -29.72 0.03
C ARG A 343 -16.47 -30.24 0.79
N LEU A 344 -16.30 -29.84 2.06
CA LEU A 344 -15.21 -30.34 2.92
C LEU A 344 -15.31 -31.85 3.15
N LYS A 345 -16.52 -32.36 3.42
CA LYS A 345 -16.77 -33.79 3.59
C LYS A 345 -16.47 -34.57 2.30
N GLU A 346 -16.83 -34.03 1.15
CA GLU A 346 -16.52 -34.65 -0.15
C GLU A 346 -15.01 -34.63 -0.45
N ALA A 347 -14.33 -33.52 -0.19
CA ALA A 347 -12.89 -33.39 -0.40
C ALA A 347 -12.11 -34.38 0.48
N ARG A 348 -12.49 -34.52 1.76
CA ARG A 348 -11.90 -35.48 2.71
C ARG A 348 -12.04 -36.93 2.26
N ARG A 349 -13.16 -37.29 1.60
CA ARG A 349 -13.34 -38.63 1.02
C ARG A 349 -12.41 -38.90 -0.16
N LYS A 350 -12.06 -37.86 -0.93
CA LYS A 350 -11.24 -37.96 -2.14
C LYS A 350 -9.73 -37.83 -1.86
N SER A 351 -9.35 -37.00 -0.90
CA SER A 351 -7.96 -36.73 -0.52
C SER A 351 -7.87 -36.50 0.99
N ASN A 352 -7.10 -37.33 1.68
CA ASN A 352 -6.86 -37.22 3.12
C ASN A 352 -5.53 -36.50 3.39
N SER A 353 -5.40 -35.28 2.88
CA SER A 353 -4.20 -34.45 3.07
C SER A 353 -4.23 -33.79 4.46
N GLN A 354 -3.13 -33.92 5.22
CA GLN A 354 -3.02 -33.34 6.56
C GLN A 354 -3.08 -31.81 6.53
N GLU A 355 -2.59 -31.20 5.45
CA GLU A 355 -2.58 -29.78 5.20
C GLU A 355 -4.00 -29.22 5.03
N LEU A 356 -4.88 -29.95 4.33
CA LEU A 356 -6.28 -29.57 4.15
C LEU A 356 -7.03 -29.57 5.50
N VAL A 357 -6.76 -30.57 6.33
CA VAL A 357 -7.35 -30.68 7.67
C VAL A 357 -6.83 -29.57 8.59
N GLY A 358 -5.53 -29.25 8.52
CA GLY A 358 -4.93 -28.13 9.25
C GLY A 358 -5.56 -26.79 8.87
N TRP A 359 -5.66 -26.52 7.57
CA TRP A 359 -6.33 -25.33 7.05
C TRP A 359 -7.81 -25.25 7.44
N ALA A 360 -8.55 -26.36 7.34
CA ALA A 360 -9.97 -26.38 7.69
C ALA A 360 -10.19 -26.05 9.17
N LYS A 361 -9.32 -26.53 10.07
CA LYS A 361 -9.37 -26.18 11.50
C LYS A 361 -9.10 -24.70 11.72
N GLU A 362 -8.10 -24.13 11.06
CA GLU A 362 -7.80 -22.70 11.18
C GLU A 362 -8.94 -21.83 10.66
N SER A 363 -9.48 -22.15 9.48
CA SER A 363 -10.58 -21.41 8.86
C SER A 363 -11.86 -21.47 9.69
N LEU A 364 -12.24 -22.66 10.17
CA LEU A 364 -13.38 -22.81 11.08
C LEU A 364 -13.13 -22.13 12.43
N GLY A 365 -11.88 -22.12 12.91
CA GLY A 365 -11.48 -21.38 14.12
C GLY A 365 -11.63 -19.86 13.97
N LYS A 366 -11.32 -19.29 12.80
CA LYS A 366 -11.55 -17.87 12.50
C LYS A 366 -13.05 -17.52 12.53
N ILE A 367 -13.91 -18.40 12.02
CA ILE A 367 -15.37 -18.22 12.09
C ILE A 367 -15.87 -18.22 13.54
N LEU A 368 -15.28 -19.03 14.42
CA LEU A 368 -15.65 -19.07 15.85
C LEU A 368 -15.22 -17.82 16.65
N GLN A 369 -14.25 -17.06 16.15
CA GLN A 369 -13.79 -15.81 16.78
C GLN A 369 -14.71 -14.62 16.47
N THR A 370 -15.65 -14.76 15.52
CA THR A 370 -16.62 -13.72 15.18
C THR A 370 -17.64 -13.55 16.32
N SER A 371 -17.79 -12.32 16.82
CA SER A 371 -18.56 -11.97 18.04
C SER A 371 -20.07 -12.23 17.93
N ASP A 372 -20.64 -12.13 16.73
CA ASP A 372 -22.11 -12.12 16.51
C ASP A 372 -22.63 -13.41 15.84
N LEU A 373 -21.96 -14.54 16.06
CA LEU A 373 -22.34 -15.82 15.45
C LEU A 373 -23.46 -16.52 16.24
N ASP A 374 -24.46 -17.06 15.53
CA ASP A 374 -25.54 -17.86 16.11
C ASP A 374 -24.97 -19.04 16.96
N PRO A 375 -25.41 -19.21 18.23
CA PRO A 375 -25.00 -20.33 19.08
C PRO A 375 -25.17 -21.73 18.45
N ALA A 376 -26.18 -21.92 17.61
CA ALA A 376 -26.40 -23.18 16.90
C ALA A 376 -25.29 -23.44 15.86
N ILE A 377 -24.90 -22.39 15.12
CA ILE A 377 -23.80 -22.46 14.14
C ILE A 377 -22.48 -22.72 14.84
N ARG A 378 -22.24 -22.06 15.97
CA ARG A 378 -21.06 -22.27 16.81
C ARG A 378 -20.92 -23.74 17.24
N THR A 379 -22.01 -24.34 17.70
CA THR A 379 -22.05 -25.75 18.14
C THR A 379 -21.74 -26.71 16.99
N VAL A 380 -22.28 -26.44 15.79
CA VAL A 380 -22.01 -27.25 14.59
C VAL A 380 -20.54 -27.15 14.19
N VAL A 381 -19.97 -25.94 14.16
CA VAL A 381 -18.56 -25.71 13.81
C VAL A 381 -17.63 -26.38 14.82
N ASP A 382 -17.89 -26.27 16.13
CA ASP A 382 -17.13 -26.95 17.18
C ASP A 382 -17.17 -28.48 17.05
N SER A 383 -18.33 -29.04 16.72
CA SER A 383 -18.49 -30.48 16.47
C SER A 383 -17.67 -30.93 15.26
N VAL A 384 -17.68 -30.15 14.17
CA VAL A 384 -16.89 -30.43 12.97
C VAL A 384 -15.39 -30.36 13.28
N ILE A 385 -14.91 -29.33 13.98
CA ILE A 385 -13.49 -29.20 14.37
C ILE A 385 -13.03 -30.42 15.19
N LYS A 386 -13.86 -30.89 16.12
CA LYS A 386 -13.58 -32.11 16.90
C LYS A 386 -13.50 -33.35 16.01
N SER A 387 -14.43 -33.49 15.05
CA SER A 387 -14.43 -34.61 14.09
C SER A 387 -13.27 -34.58 13.07
N LEU A 388 -12.63 -33.41 12.88
CA LEU A 388 -11.40 -33.25 12.08
C LEU A 388 -10.14 -33.68 12.84
N GLY A 389 -10.22 -33.95 14.14
CA GLY A 389 -9.13 -34.48 14.97
C GLY A 389 -9.08 -36.01 15.03
N VAL A 390 -10.14 -36.69 14.62
CA VAL A 390 -10.24 -38.14 14.62
C VAL A 390 -10.08 -38.63 13.18
N PRO A 391 -9.06 -39.45 12.85
CA PRO A 391 -8.99 -40.07 11.54
C PRO A 391 -10.27 -40.88 11.34
N GLU A 392 -10.98 -40.63 10.23
CA GLU A 392 -12.16 -41.44 9.87
C GLU A 392 -11.68 -42.88 9.76
N SER A 393 -12.06 -43.71 10.72
CA SER A 393 -11.83 -45.15 10.67
C SER A 393 -12.50 -45.70 9.42
N ALA A 394 -11.70 -46.45 8.64
CA ALA A 394 -12.03 -47.09 7.37
C ALA A 394 -13.37 -47.85 7.37
#